data_AF-A0A7L5SYL0-F1
#
_entry.id   AF-A0A7L5SYL0-F1
#
_cell.length_a   1.000
_cell.length_b   1.000
_cell.length_c   1.000
_cell.angle_alpha   90.00
_cell.angle_beta   90.00
_cell.angle_gamma   90.00
#
_symmetry.space_group_name_H-M   'P 1'
#
loop_
_entity.id
_entity.type
_entity.pdbx_description
1 polymer ?
#
loop_
_entity_poly.entity_id
_entity_poly.type
_entity_poly.pdbx_seq_one_letter_code
_entity_poly.pdbx_strand_id
1 'polypeptide(L)'
;MSDDHLARALGPWRNTQAPLSTALASALREALLDGRIRAGSELPAERRLAAALGVSRGTVTAALDRLRAAGWVRTRHGSASTVHLPPAAAERIAPLSATGEAGSLVDLRRAVPAAPQELYLEATRRATERAGPLLAEHGEPGPGIPELRAAIAARYSREGVATLPEQILVTSGARAALTLLAAHFGPRTAVVEAPTYVDALQVLRHAGARLVGCRVTTGGWDLDQLRDAFATARGHLAAPCPAWPSSPPGTR
;
A
#
# COMPACT_ATOMS: atom_id res chain seq x y z
N MET A 1 9.40 -18.28 -3.71
CA MET A 1 8.95 -18.18 -2.30
C MET A 1 9.46 -19.39 -1.55
N SER A 2 10.09 -19.22 -0.38
CA SER A 2 10.59 -20.35 0.42
C SER A 2 9.46 -21.07 1.17
N ASP A 3 9.68 -22.35 1.49
CA ASP A 3 8.68 -23.18 2.19
C ASP A 3 8.40 -22.62 3.61
N ASP A 4 9.44 -22.17 4.31
CA ASP A 4 9.35 -21.54 5.64
C ASP A 4 8.55 -20.23 5.64
N HIS A 5 8.70 -19.41 4.59
CA HIS A 5 7.96 -18.16 4.49
C HIS A 5 6.45 -18.44 4.35
N LEU A 6 6.07 -19.43 3.55
CA LEU A 6 4.67 -19.79 3.33
C LEU A 6 4.00 -20.38 4.58
N ALA A 7 4.71 -21.27 5.30
CA ALA A 7 4.20 -21.83 6.55
C ALA A 7 3.97 -20.73 7.61
N ARG A 8 4.93 -19.80 7.72
CA ARG A 8 4.83 -18.63 8.62
C ARG A 8 3.72 -17.68 8.19
N ALA A 9 3.55 -17.44 6.90
CA ALA A 9 2.51 -16.58 6.35
C ALA A 9 1.10 -17.13 6.62
N LEU A 10 0.91 -18.45 6.62
CA LEU A 10 -0.38 -19.08 6.93
C LEU A 10 -0.73 -19.03 8.43
N GLY A 11 0.27 -19.14 9.30
CA GLY A 11 0.06 -19.18 10.75
C GLY A 11 -0.77 -20.40 11.18
N PRO A 12 -1.51 -20.34 12.31
CA PRO A 12 -2.38 -21.42 12.75
C PRO A 12 -3.63 -21.48 11.86
N TRP A 13 -3.57 -22.29 10.80
CA TRP A 13 -4.64 -22.38 9.81
C TRP A 13 -5.59 -23.58 9.99
N ARG A 14 -5.21 -24.57 10.81
CA ARG A 14 -6.02 -25.76 11.03
C ARG A 14 -7.26 -25.40 11.84
N ASN A 15 -8.42 -25.82 11.35
CA ASN A 15 -9.71 -25.63 12.01
C ASN A 15 -10.38 -27.01 12.19
N THR A 16 -10.75 -27.34 13.42
CA THR A 16 -11.40 -28.63 13.77
C THR A 16 -12.83 -28.74 13.25
N GLN A 17 -13.46 -27.62 12.88
CA GLN A 17 -14.84 -27.57 12.39
C GLN A 17 -14.96 -27.63 10.86
N ALA A 18 -13.84 -27.72 10.14
CA ALA A 18 -13.85 -27.77 8.68
C ALA A 18 -12.90 -28.87 8.16
N PRO A 19 -13.21 -29.51 7.02
CA PRO A 19 -12.24 -30.37 6.33
C PRO A 19 -10.93 -29.63 6.09
N LEU A 20 -9.79 -30.30 6.27
CA LEU A 20 -8.46 -29.68 6.16
C LEU A 20 -8.23 -28.95 4.84
N SER A 21 -8.80 -29.45 3.73
CA SER A 21 -8.72 -28.78 2.43
C SER A 21 -9.48 -27.45 2.39
N THR A 22 -10.64 -27.37 3.06
CA THR A 22 -11.41 -26.13 3.24
C THR A 22 -10.65 -25.14 4.11
N ALA A 23 -10.12 -25.60 5.25
CA ALA A 23 -9.37 -24.75 6.17
C ALA A 23 -8.12 -24.17 5.50
N LEU A 24 -7.37 -25.00 4.76
CA LEU A 24 -6.19 -24.56 4.01
C LEU A 24 -6.55 -23.55 2.90
N ALA A 25 -7.63 -23.79 2.15
CA ALA A 25 -8.08 -22.86 1.12
C ALA A 25 -8.49 -21.51 1.72
N SER A 26 -9.22 -21.50 2.83
CA SER A 26 -9.60 -20.28 3.54
C SER A 26 -8.38 -19.51 4.05
N ALA A 27 -7.43 -20.20 4.68
CA ALA A 27 -6.23 -19.56 5.21
C ALA A 27 -5.32 -19.01 4.11
N LEU A 28 -5.18 -19.71 2.97
CA LEU A 28 -4.48 -19.18 1.81
C LEU A 28 -5.16 -17.91 1.28
N ARG A 29 -6.49 -17.93 1.15
CA ARG A 29 -7.28 -16.77 0.71
C ARG A 29 -7.11 -15.57 1.65
N GLU A 30 -7.20 -15.79 2.96
CA GLU A 30 -6.97 -14.75 3.98
C GLU A 30 -5.54 -14.23 3.92
N ALA A 31 -4.55 -15.11 3.84
CA ALA A 31 -3.15 -14.71 3.70
C ALA A 31 -2.89 -13.90 2.42
N LEU A 32 -3.62 -14.15 1.32
CA LEU A 32 -3.60 -13.32 0.12
C LEU A 32 -4.24 -11.95 0.35
N LEU A 33 -5.43 -11.91 0.95
CA LEU A 33 -6.17 -10.66 1.20
C LEU A 33 -5.42 -9.72 2.14
N ASP A 34 -4.76 -10.29 3.15
CA ASP A 34 -3.95 -9.59 4.14
C ASP A 34 -2.55 -9.20 3.60
N GLY A 35 -2.20 -9.62 2.38
CA GLY A 35 -0.88 -9.38 1.78
C GLY A 35 0.27 -10.20 2.38
N ARG A 36 -0.01 -11.19 3.24
CA ARG A 36 1.02 -12.12 3.79
C ARG A 36 1.63 -12.97 2.69
N ILE A 37 0.82 -13.34 1.70
CA ILE A 37 1.24 -13.95 0.44
C ILE A 37 0.98 -12.93 -0.67
N ARG A 38 2.06 -12.47 -1.31
CA ARG A 38 1.97 -11.45 -2.38
C ARG A 38 1.24 -12.00 -3.61
N ALA A 39 0.25 -11.27 -4.12
CA ALA A 39 -0.36 -11.57 -5.42
C ALA A 39 0.70 -11.59 -6.54
N GLY A 40 0.58 -12.55 -7.45
CA GLY A 40 1.55 -12.85 -8.50
C GLY A 40 2.78 -13.63 -8.03
N SER A 41 2.85 -14.06 -6.76
CA SER A 41 3.89 -14.97 -6.31
C SER A 41 3.62 -16.41 -6.78
N GLU A 42 4.70 -17.16 -6.98
CA GLU A 42 4.64 -18.59 -7.28
C GLU A 42 4.56 -19.41 -6.00
N LEU A 43 3.59 -20.31 -5.95
CA LEU A 43 3.46 -21.33 -4.90
C LEU A 43 4.46 -22.46 -5.15
N PRO A 44 5.04 -23.04 -4.08
CA PRO A 44 5.79 -24.28 -4.17
C PRO A 44 4.97 -25.41 -4.79
N ALA A 45 5.65 -26.40 -5.37
CA ALA A 45 4.99 -27.60 -5.89
C ALA A 45 4.16 -28.31 -4.80
N GLU A 46 3.02 -28.88 -5.17
CA GLU A 46 2.04 -29.47 -4.22
C GLU A 46 2.68 -30.48 -3.25
N ARG A 47 3.66 -31.26 -3.72
CA ARG A 47 4.39 -32.22 -2.89
C ARG A 47 5.25 -31.55 -1.81
N ARG A 48 5.92 -30.45 -2.15
CA ARG A 48 6.72 -29.67 -1.19
C ARG A 48 5.81 -28.97 -0.18
N LEU A 49 4.70 -28.41 -0.67
CA LEU A 49 3.71 -27.76 0.16
C LEU A 49 3.08 -28.73 1.18
N ALA A 50 2.75 -29.95 0.74
CA ALA A 50 2.23 -31.01 1.61
C ALA A 50 3.23 -31.38 2.72
N ALA A 51 4.51 -31.52 2.37
CA ALA A 51 5.58 -31.81 3.33
C ALA A 51 5.77 -30.67 4.34
N ALA A 52 5.83 -29.42 3.87
CA ALA A 52 6.02 -28.25 4.72
C ALA A 52 4.86 -28.03 5.71
N LEU A 53 3.62 -28.38 5.33
CA LEU A 53 2.43 -28.20 6.16
C LEU A 53 2.04 -29.43 6.98
N GLY A 54 2.73 -30.56 6.82
CA GLY A 54 2.44 -31.82 7.49
C GLY A 54 1.05 -32.37 7.16
N VAL A 55 0.66 -32.35 5.88
CA VAL A 55 -0.64 -32.87 5.40
C VAL A 55 -0.49 -33.75 4.18
N SER A 56 -1.55 -34.50 3.84
CA SER A 56 -1.54 -35.32 2.62
C SER A 56 -1.52 -34.45 1.34
N ARG A 57 -0.93 -34.97 0.27
CA ARG A 57 -0.95 -34.31 -1.04
C ARG A 57 -2.38 -34.08 -1.53
N GLY A 58 -3.28 -35.04 -1.33
CA GLY A 58 -4.69 -34.90 -1.71
C GLY A 58 -5.40 -33.73 -1.03
N THR A 59 -5.04 -33.42 0.22
CA THR A 59 -5.55 -32.24 0.93
C THR A 59 -5.11 -30.94 0.27
N VAL A 60 -3.83 -30.86 -0.14
CA VAL A 60 -3.28 -29.68 -0.83
C VAL A 60 -3.90 -29.53 -2.22
N THR A 61 -3.97 -30.60 -3.00
CA THR A 61 -4.58 -30.59 -4.34
C THR A 61 -6.03 -30.12 -4.25
N ALA A 62 -6.83 -30.68 -3.33
CA ALA A 62 -8.22 -30.27 -3.14
C ALA A 62 -8.37 -28.81 -2.69
N ALA A 63 -7.46 -28.29 -1.87
CA ALA A 63 -7.48 -26.89 -1.47
C ALA A 63 -7.15 -25.96 -2.66
N LEU A 64 -6.12 -26.29 -3.44
CA LEU A 64 -5.72 -25.51 -4.60
C LEU A 64 -6.77 -25.57 -5.72
N ASP A 65 -7.44 -26.70 -5.93
CA ASP A 65 -8.53 -26.82 -6.91
C ASP A 65 -9.70 -25.89 -6.58
N ARG A 66 -10.06 -25.77 -5.29
CA ARG A 66 -11.07 -24.79 -4.86
C ARG A 66 -10.63 -23.35 -5.14
N LEU A 67 -9.37 -23.03 -4.87
CA LEU A 67 -8.83 -21.70 -5.16
C LEU A 67 -8.74 -21.43 -6.67
N ARG A 68 -8.44 -22.44 -7.49
CA ARG A 68 -8.48 -22.35 -8.96
C ARG A 68 -9.90 -22.08 -9.45
N ALA A 69 -10.88 -22.84 -8.97
CA ALA A 69 -12.28 -22.67 -9.32
C ALA A 69 -12.82 -21.29 -8.95
N ALA A 70 -12.37 -20.73 -7.81
CA ALA A 70 -12.73 -19.39 -7.36
C ALA A 70 -11.83 -18.27 -7.94
N GLY A 71 -10.88 -18.58 -8.83
CA GLY A 71 -10.04 -17.60 -9.53
C GLY A 71 -8.84 -17.04 -8.73
N TRP A 72 -8.55 -17.59 -7.55
CA TRP A 72 -7.45 -17.15 -6.69
C TRP A 72 -6.09 -17.75 -7.08
N VAL A 73 -6.08 -18.86 -7.82
CA VAL A 73 -4.86 -19.53 -8.28
C VAL A 73 -4.96 -19.78 -9.78
N ARG A 74 -3.90 -19.47 -10.51
CA ARG A 74 -3.74 -19.84 -11.93
C ARG A 74 -2.56 -20.78 -12.09
N THR A 75 -2.74 -21.81 -12.90
CA THR A 75 -1.68 -22.77 -13.20
C THR A 75 -1.42 -22.70 -14.70
N ARG A 76 -0.19 -22.38 -15.10
CA ARG A 76 0.23 -22.49 -16.50
C ARG A 76 0.80 -23.88 -16.71
N HIS A 77 0.40 -24.57 -17.77
CA HIS A 77 0.81 -25.95 -18.02
C HIS A 77 2.35 -26.08 -17.99
N GLY A 78 2.88 -26.97 -17.15
CA GLY A 78 4.32 -27.15 -16.94
C GLY A 78 5.05 -26.06 -16.13
N SER A 79 4.33 -25.10 -15.54
CA SER A 79 4.91 -24.01 -14.72
C SER A 79 4.31 -23.98 -13.30
N ALA A 80 4.95 -23.28 -12.37
CA ALA A 80 4.49 -23.12 -11.00
C ALA A 80 3.09 -22.46 -10.92
N SER A 81 2.30 -22.81 -9.90
CA SER A 81 1.00 -22.17 -9.65
C SER A 81 1.23 -20.75 -9.14
N THR A 82 0.54 -19.77 -9.71
CA THR A 82 0.62 -18.36 -9.30
C THR A 82 -0.67 -17.92 -8.63
N VAL A 83 -0.55 -17.13 -7.56
CA VAL A 83 -1.72 -16.62 -6.80
C VAL A 83 -2.18 -15.26 -7.33
N HIS A 84 -3.49 -14.98 -7.33
CA HIS A 84 -4.09 -13.75 -7.86
C HIS A 84 -5.26 -13.30 -6.97
N LEU A 85 -5.56 -12.00 -6.96
CA LEU A 85 -6.82 -11.50 -6.39
C LEU A 85 -7.90 -11.46 -7.49
N PRO A 86 -9.08 -12.07 -7.29
CA PRO A 86 -10.18 -11.95 -8.25
C PRO A 86 -10.79 -10.53 -8.24
N PRO A 87 -11.33 -10.04 -9.38
CA PRO A 87 -11.90 -8.68 -9.48
C PRO A 87 -12.95 -8.34 -8.42
N ALA A 88 -13.86 -9.28 -8.12
CA ALA A 88 -14.89 -9.11 -7.11
C ALA A 88 -14.34 -8.85 -5.69
N ALA A 89 -13.13 -9.32 -5.39
CA ALA A 89 -12.48 -9.03 -4.12
C ALA A 89 -11.92 -7.59 -4.08
N ALA A 90 -11.52 -7.03 -5.23
CA ALA A 90 -11.02 -5.66 -5.34
C ALA A 90 -12.15 -4.61 -5.23
N GLU A 91 -13.33 -4.90 -5.78
CA GLU A 91 -14.49 -3.98 -5.75
C GLU A 91 -14.99 -3.67 -4.33
N ARG A 92 -14.88 -4.64 -3.40
CA ARG A 92 -15.31 -4.47 -2.00
C ARG A 92 -14.53 -3.39 -1.21
N ILE A 93 -13.44 -2.87 -1.76
CA ILE A 93 -12.51 -1.97 -1.07
C ILE A 93 -12.74 -0.49 -1.48
N ALA A 94 -13.51 -0.22 -2.54
CA ALA A 94 -13.82 1.15 -2.96
C ALA A 94 -14.69 1.90 -1.93
N PRO A 95 -14.55 3.22 -1.69
CA PRO A 95 -15.38 3.97 -0.74
C PRO A 95 -16.88 3.97 -1.09
N LEU A 96 -17.78 4.11 -0.10
CA LEU A 96 -19.25 4.20 -0.34
C LEU A 96 -19.59 5.44 -1.15
N SER A 97 -18.78 6.48 -0.94
CA SER A 97 -18.87 7.74 -1.64
C SER A 97 -18.76 7.56 -3.17
N ALA A 98 -18.07 6.51 -3.63
CA ALA A 98 -17.95 6.20 -5.06
C ALA A 98 -19.19 5.50 -5.64
N THR A 99 -20.08 4.96 -4.79
CA THR A 99 -21.29 4.26 -5.21
C THR A 99 -22.56 5.11 -5.12
N GLY A 100 -22.46 6.39 -4.73
CA GLY A 100 -23.56 7.36 -4.78
C GLY A 100 -24.59 7.28 -3.64
N GLU A 101 -24.43 6.37 -2.69
CA GLU A 101 -25.36 6.16 -1.55
C GLU A 101 -25.03 7.06 -0.34
N ALA A 102 -24.62 8.30 -0.59
CA ALA A 102 -24.15 9.22 0.44
C ALA A 102 -25.30 10.10 0.96
N GLY A 103 -25.99 9.67 2.01
CA GLY A 103 -27.01 10.49 2.67
C GLY A 103 -27.25 10.18 4.15
N SER A 104 -27.12 8.91 4.57
CA SER A 104 -27.42 8.50 5.95
C SER A 104 -26.42 7.50 6.57
N LEU A 105 -25.40 7.07 5.81
CA LEU A 105 -24.46 6.04 6.24
C LEU A 105 -23.09 6.63 6.58
N VAL A 106 -22.51 6.19 7.69
CA VAL A 106 -21.12 6.48 8.05
C VAL A 106 -20.21 5.59 7.19
N ASP A 107 -19.47 6.20 6.26
CA ASP A 107 -18.53 5.49 5.39
C ASP A 107 -17.22 5.17 6.12
N LEU A 108 -17.19 4.03 6.83
CA LEU A 108 -16.01 3.54 7.56
C LEU A 108 -14.81 3.20 6.66
N ARG A 109 -14.94 3.30 5.32
CA ARG A 109 -13.83 3.15 4.37
C ARG A 109 -13.03 4.44 4.20
N ARG A 110 -13.50 5.58 4.72
CA ARG A 110 -12.78 6.86 4.67
C ARG A 110 -11.83 6.99 5.85
N ALA A 111 -10.53 6.84 5.60
CA ALA A 111 -9.48 7.01 6.60
C ALA A 111 -9.00 8.47 6.75
N VAL A 112 -9.86 9.46 6.47
CA VAL A 112 -9.54 10.89 6.57
C VAL A 112 -10.65 11.57 7.37
N PRO A 113 -10.35 12.21 8.51
CA PRO A 113 -11.36 12.93 9.28
C PRO A 113 -11.89 14.14 8.50
N ALA A 114 -13.06 14.64 8.89
CA ALA A 114 -13.54 15.92 8.40
C ALA A 114 -12.55 17.03 8.79
N ALA A 115 -12.35 18.00 7.89
CA ALA A 115 -11.48 19.14 8.18
C ALA A 115 -12.06 19.97 9.35
N PRO A 116 -11.24 20.47 10.29
CA PRO A 116 -11.68 21.38 11.33
C PRO A 116 -12.06 22.73 10.70
N GLN A 117 -13.33 22.86 10.33
CA GLN A 117 -13.82 23.92 9.44
C GLN A 117 -13.49 25.31 9.96
N GLU A 118 -13.73 25.58 11.25
CA GLU A 118 -13.49 26.88 11.87
C GLU A 118 -12.01 27.31 11.76
N LEU A 119 -11.09 26.40 12.11
CA LEU A 119 -9.66 26.67 12.03
C LEU A 119 -9.19 26.87 10.59
N TYR A 120 -9.75 26.11 9.65
CA TYR A 120 -9.39 26.22 8.23
C TYR A 120 -9.86 27.55 7.62
N LEU A 121 -11.08 27.96 7.93
CA LEU A 121 -11.64 29.24 7.49
C LEU A 121 -10.85 30.41 8.08
N GLU A 122 -10.49 30.32 9.36
CA GLU A 122 -9.69 31.34 10.03
C GLU A 122 -8.30 31.48 9.42
N ALA A 123 -7.60 30.36 9.22
CA ALA A 123 -6.28 30.36 8.60
C ALA A 123 -6.33 30.91 7.17
N THR A 124 -7.35 30.54 6.40
CA THR A 124 -7.56 31.02 5.03
C THR A 124 -7.76 32.53 5.01
N ARG A 125 -8.62 33.06 5.88
CA ARG A 125 -8.85 34.51 6.00
C ARG A 125 -7.56 35.28 6.28
N ARG A 126 -6.81 34.86 7.29
CA ARG A 126 -5.51 35.48 7.64
C ARG A 126 -4.50 35.38 6.51
N ALA A 127 -4.46 34.26 5.79
CA ALA A 127 -3.57 34.09 4.64
C ALA A 127 -3.92 35.05 3.52
N THR A 128 -5.21 35.18 3.18
CA THR A 128 -5.71 36.11 2.17
C THR A 128 -5.40 37.57 2.52
N GLU A 129 -5.64 37.98 3.77
CA GLU A 129 -5.33 39.33 4.25
C GLU A 129 -3.83 39.67 4.12
N ARG A 130 -2.95 38.66 4.25
CA ARG A 130 -1.49 38.81 4.15
C ARG A 130 -0.94 38.57 2.74
N ALA A 131 -1.78 38.18 1.79
CA ALA A 131 -1.35 37.84 0.43
C ALA A 131 -1.07 39.07 -0.45
N GLY A 132 -1.50 40.26 -0.04
CA GLY A 132 -1.38 41.51 -0.82
C GLY A 132 0.00 41.72 -1.46
N PRO A 133 1.11 41.67 -0.70
CA PRO A 133 2.47 41.81 -1.26
C PRO A 133 2.82 40.72 -2.29
N LEU A 134 2.41 39.47 -2.03
CA LEU A 134 2.68 38.32 -2.92
C LEU A 134 1.93 38.42 -4.25
N LEU A 135 0.81 39.14 -4.29
CA LEU A 135 0.03 39.39 -5.50
C LEU A 135 0.60 40.53 -6.35
N ALA A 136 1.49 41.36 -5.78
CA ALA A 136 2.14 42.46 -6.49
C ALA A 136 3.43 42.03 -7.21
N GLU A 137 3.98 40.87 -6.85
CA GLU A 137 5.17 40.29 -7.47
C GLU A 137 4.82 39.51 -8.75
N HIS A 138 5.77 39.40 -9.67
CA HIS A 138 5.61 38.52 -10.83
C HIS A 138 5.62 37.07 -10.32
N GLY A 139 4.59 36.30 -10.68
CA GLY A 139 4.48 34.89 -10.32
C GLY A 139 5.49 34.03 -11.07
N GLU A 140 6.76 34.12 -10.70
CA GLU A 140 7.81 33.28 -11.24
C GLU A 140 7.65 31.85 -10.71
N PRO A 141 7.69 30.82 -11.60
CA PRO A 141 7.67 29.44 -11.16
C PRO A 141 8.84 29.17 -10.20
N GLY A 142 8.51 28.72 -8.98
CA GLY A 142 9.50 28.50 -7.94
C GLY A 142 9.10 27.42 -6.94
N PRO A 143 9.98 27.07 -6.00
CA PRO A 143 9.75 25.99 -5.06
C PRO A 143 8.69 26.28 -3.98
N GLY A 144 8.05 27.45 -4.03
CA GLY A 144 7.09 27.96 -3.05
C GLY A 144 7.61 29.18 -2.29
N ILE A 145 6.70 29.84 -1.57
CA ILE A 145 6.97 31.06 -0.80
C ILE A 145 8.05 30.78 0.27
N PRO A 146 9.13 31.59 0.36
CA PRO A 146 10.25 31.35 1.28
C PRO A 146 9.84 31.15 2.75
N GLU A 147 8.92 31.97 3.25
CA GLU A 147 8.42 31.91 4.63
C GLU A 147 7.71 30.60 4.91
N LEU A 148 6.92 30.11 3.94
CA LEU A 148 6.22 28.83 4.06
C LEU A 148 7.23 27.66 4.05
N ARG A 149 8.24 27.71 3.18
CA ARG A 149 9.29 26.69 3.12
C ARG A 149 10.06 26.61 4.43
N ALA A 150 10.43 27.75 5.01
CA ALA A 150 11.08 27.81 6.31
C ALA A 150 10.20 27.24 7.44
N ALA A 151 8.91 27.59 7.46
CA ALA A 151 7.97 27.05 8.45
C ALA A 151 7.80 25.52 8.35
N ILE A 152 7.73 24.98 7.13
CA ILE A 152 7.65 23.53 6.89
C ILE A 152 8.94 22.83 7.32
N ALA A 153 10.10 23.37 6.96
CA ALA A 153 11.41 22.82 7.32
C ALA A 153 11.61 22.80 8.85
N ALA A 154 11.23 23.87 9.54
CA ALA A 154 11.26 23.95 11.00
C ALA A 154 10.33 22.92 11.65
N ARG A 155 9.14 22.66 11.05
CA ARG A 155 8.23 21.61 11.53
C ARG A 155 8.84 20.22 11.41
N TYR A 156 9.36 19.84 10.25
CA TYR A 156 10.01 18.54 10.07
C TYR A 156 11.21 18.36 10.99
N SER A 157 12.02 19.41 11.16
CA SER A 157 13.17 19.36 12.07
C SER A 157 12.74 19.14 13.52
N ARG A 158 11.63 19.77 13.96
CA ARG A 158 11.04 19.54 15.28
C ARG A 158 10.50 18.12 15.44
N GLU A 159 10.01 17.52 14.36
CA GLU A 159 9.54 16.13 14.30
C GLU A 159 10.71 15.12 14.14
N GLY A 160 11.96 15.58 14.18
CA GLY A 160 13.16 14.72 14.19
C GLY A 160 13.80 14.50 12.80
N VAL A 161 13.29 15.16 11.76
CA VAL A 161 13.83 15.07 10.39
C VAL A 161 14.53 16.38 10.06
N ALA A 162 15.86 16.43 10.25
CA ALA A 162 16.66 17.61 9.95
C ALA A 162 16.46 18.03 8.48
N THR A 163 15.81 19.18 8.29
CA THR A 163 15.35 19.65 6.97
C THR A 163 15.68 21.12 6.79
N LEU A 164 16.29 21.46 5.65
CA LEU A 164 16.57 22.83 5.24
C LEU A 164 15.46 23.38 4.34
N PRO A 165 15.16 24.70 4.37
CA PRO A 165 14.16 25.31 3.49
C PRO A 165 14.40 25.02 2.00
N GLU A 166 15.67 24.93 1.59
CA GLU A 166 16.11 24.69 0.21
C GLU A 166 15.67 23.30 -0.30
N GLN A 167 15.45 22.35 0.62
CA GLN A 167 15.01 20.98 0.34
C GLN A 167 13.47 20.88 0.21
N ILE A 168 12.72 21.96 0.46
CA ILE A 168 11.26 21.97 0.37
C ILE A 168 10.80 22.49 -0.98
N LEU A 169 9.96 21.70 -1.64
CA LEU A 169 9.14 22.08 -2.79
C LEU A 169 7.66 22.03 -2.40
N VAL A 170 6.98 23.17 -2.41
CA VAL A 170 5.54 23.29 -2.14
C VAL A 170 4.75 22.95 -3.40
N THR A 171 3.71 22.14 -3.25
CA THR A 171 2.84 21.73 -4.36
C THR A 171 1.37 21.89 -3.98
N SER A 172 0.47 21.80 -4.96
CA SER A 172 -0.98 21.84 -4.76
C SER A 172 -1.57 20.58 -4.10
N GLY A 173 -0.72 19.63 -3.68
CA GLY A 173 -1.13 18.45 -2.93
C GLY A 173 -0.23 17.23 -3.20
N ALA A 174 -0.47 16.16 -2.42
CA ALA A 174 0.35 14.95 -2.46
C ALA A 174 0.43 14.31 -3.86
N ARG A 175 -0.66 14.31 -4.63
CA ARG A 175 -0.65 13.79 -6.01
C ARG A 175 0.29 14.56 -6.93
N ALA A 176 0.28 15.90 -6.85
CA ALA A 176 1.18 16.74 -7.66
C ALA A 176 2.64 16.47 -7.27
N ALA A 177 2.95 16.38 -5.98
CA ALA A 177 4.27 16.00 -5.49
C ALA A 177 4.71 14.61 -5.99
N LEU A 178 3.83 13.60 -5.89
CA LEU A 178 4.11 12.24 -6.38
C LEU A 178 4.37 12.21 -7.88
N THR A 179 3.62 12.98 -8.67
CA THR A 179 3.83 13.07 -10.13
C THR A 179 5.21 13.65 -10.44
N LEU A 180 5.62 14.71 -9.75
CA LEU A 180 6.95 15.30 -9.92
C LEU A 180 8.07 14.32 -9.53
N LEU A 181 7.90 13.61 -8.41
CA LEU A 181 8.86 12.58 -7.98
C LEU A 181 8.94 11.43 -8.98
N ALA A 182 7.81 10.93 -9.47
CA ALA A 182 7.78 9.85 -10.45
C ALA A 182 8.42 10.27 -11.79
N ALA A 183 8.18 11.51 -12.24
CA ALA A 183 8.81 12.06 -13.43
C ALA A 183 10.32 12.26 -13.25
N HIS A 184 10.75 12.73 -12.07
CA HIS A 184 12.16 12.96 -11.77
C HIS A 184 12.97 11.66 -11.69
N PHE A 185 12.45 10.66 -10.98
CA PHE A 185 13.17 9.39 -10.79
C PHE A 185 12.98 8.38 -11.93
N GLY A 186 11.90 8.47 -12.71
CA GLY A 186 11.60 7.56 -13.82
C GLY A 186 11.71 6.06 -13.45
N PRO A 187 11.11 5.58 -12.35
CA PRO A 187 11.36 4.23 -11.87
C PRO A 187 10.79 3.17 -12.81
N ARG A 188 11.60 2.16 -13.16
CA ARG A 188 11.10 0.99 -13.90
C ARG A 188 10.28 0.06 -13.01
N THR A 189 10.60 0.03 -11.72
CA THR A 189 9.86 -0.73 -10.71
C THR A 189 9.63 0.16 -9.50
N ALA A 190 8.40 0.22 -9.01
CA ALA A 190 8.07 0.93 -7.79
C ALA A 190 7.59 -0.05 -6.73
N VAL A 191 8.24 0.00 -5.58
CA VAL A 191 7.86 -0.78 -4.41
C VAL A 191 6.90 0.06 -3.58
N VAL A 192 5.70 -0.46 -3.35
CA VAL A 192 4.60 0.25 -2.69
C VAL A 192 4.08 -0.58 -1.54
N GLU A 193 3.49 0.06 -0.56
CA GLU A 193 2.84 -0.65 0.55
C GLU A 193 1.64 -1.47 0.06
N ALA A 194 1.30 -2.52 0.79
CA ALA A 194 0.10 -3.31 0.56
C ALA A 194 -0.61 -3.53 1.91
N PRO A 195 -1.72 -2.80 2.19
CA PRO A 195 -2.38 -1.78 1.35
C PRO A 195 -1.64 -0.43 1.28
N THR A 196 -1.96 0.40 0.29
CA THR A 196 -1.37 1.76 0.11
C THR A 196 -2.38 2.78 -0.44
N TYR A 197 -1.95 4.02 -0.56
CA TYR A 197 -2.68 5.13 -1.17
C TYR A 197 -2.91 4.90 -2.68
N VAL A 198 -4.18 4.86 -3.08
CA VAL A 198 -4.60 4.52 -4.45
C VAL A 198 -4.00 5.46 -5.49
N ASP A 199 -3.91 6.76 -5.21
CA ASP A 199 -3.38 7.71 -6.20
C ASP A 199 -1.89 7.51 -6.45
N ALA A 200 -1.12 7.01 -5.47
CA ALA A 200 0.28 6.64 -5.68
C ALA A 200 0.39 5.50 -6.72
N LEU A 201 -0.50 4.49 -6.65
CA LEU A 201 -0.55 3.41 -7.64
C LEU A 201 -0.84 3.95 -9.04
N GLN A 202 -1.75 4.91 -9.15
CA GLN A 202 -2.12 5.53 -10.43
C GLN A 202 -0.96 6.33 -11.01
N VAL A 203 -0.34 7.22 -10.23
CA VAL A 203 0.79 8.05 -10.66
C VAL A 203 1.96 7.19 -11.14
N LEU A 204 2.33 6.17 -10.37
CA LEU A 204 3.46 5.30 -10.71
C LEU A 204 3.18 4.44 -11.95
N ARG A 205 1.93 3.97 -12.15
CA ARG A 205 1.54 3.28 -13.39
C ARG A 205 1.59 4.19 -14.61
N HIS A 206 1.14 5.44 -14.49
CA HIS A 206 1.23 6.41 -15.58
C HIS A 206 2.68 6.75 -15.93
N ALA A 207 3.59 6.72 -14.94
CA ALA A 207 5.02 6.82 -15.17
C ALA A 207 5.66 5.54 -15.78
N GLY A 208 4.86 4.50 -16.07
CA GLY A 208 5.34 3.24 -16.65
C GLY A 208 6.00 2.29 -15.66
N ALA A 209 5.90 2.55 -14.36
CA ALA A 209 6.53 1.73 -13.33
C ALA A 209 5.76 0.41 -13.14
N ARG A 210 6.50 -0.70 -13.08
CA ARG A 210 5.95 -1.97 -12.61
C ARG A 210 5.80 -1.92 -11.08
N LEU A 211 4.58 -2.08 -10.58
CA LEU A 211 4.32 -2.03 -9.14
C LEU A 211 4.61 -3.36 -8.46
N VAL A 212 5.28 -3.30 -7.31
CA VAL A 212 5.49 -4.45 -6.42
C VAL A 212 4.98 -4.05 -5.03
N GLY A 213 3.88 -4.69 -4.60
CA GLY A 213 3.33 -4.50 -3.26
C GLY A 213 4.16 -5.24 -2.22
N CYS A 214 4.50 -4.57 -1.12
CA CYS A 214 5.11 -5.16 0.06
C CYS A 214 4.26 -4.87 1.29
N ARG A 215 4.09 -5.89 2.12
CA ARG A 215 3.28 -5.78 3.33
C ARG A 215 3.93 -4.84 4.34
N VAL A 216 3.11 -4.03 5.00
CA VAL A 216 3.47 -3.26 6.19
C VAL A 216 2.67 -3.80 7.38
N THR A 217 3.36 -3.97 8.49
CA THR A 217 2.82 -4.44 9.77
C THR A 217 2.94 -3.32 10.82
N THR A 218 2.42 -3.53 12.02
CA THR A 218 2.63 -2.61 13.15
C THR A 218 4.11 -2.45 13.53
N GLY A 219 4.96 -3.42 13.19
CA GLY A 219 6.42 -3.34 13.34
C GLY A 219 7.13 -2.70 12.14
N GLY A 220 6.40 -2.14 11.17
CA GLY A 220 6.94 -1.60 9.94
C GLY A 220 6.90 -2.58 8.77
N TRP A 221 7.71 -2.31 7.76
CA TRP A 221 7.76 -3.07 6.52
C TRP A 221 8.24 -4.51 6.76
N ASP A 222 7.65 -5.49 6.06
CA ASP A 222 8.20 -6.83 5.98
C ASP A 222 9.52 -6.77 5.20
N LEU A 223 10.63 -6.76 5.93
CA LEU A 223 11.98 -6.58 5.37
C LEU A 223 12.40 -7.72 4.46
N ASP A 224 11.85 -8.93 4.62
CA ASP A 224 12.14 -10.05 3.72
C ASP A 224 11.41 -9.85 2.39
N GLN A 225 10.13 -9.46 2.40
CA GLN A 225 9.42 -9.09 1.16
C GLN A 225 10.07 -7.90 0.47
N LEU A 226 10.52 -6.90 1.24
CA LEU A 226 11.20 -5.73 0.72
C LEU A 226 12.52 -6.12 0.04
N ARG A 227 13.34 -6.95 0.70
CA ARG A 227 14.60 -7.46 0.15
C ARG A 227 14.39 -8.24 -1.13
N ASP A 228 13.40 -9.13 -1.18
CA ASP A 228 13.06 -9.90 -2.38
C ASP A 228 12.58 -8.99 -3.53
N ALA A 229 11.83 -7.93 -3.21
CA ALA A 229 11.35 -6.95 -4.19
C ALA A 229 12.50 -6.13 -4.80
N PHE A 230 13.48 -5.72 -3.99
CA PHE A 230 14.67 -5.01 -4.45
C PHE A 230 15.68 -5.91 -5.18
N ALA A 231 15.77 -7.19 -4.80
CA ALA A 231 16.68 -8.13 -5.47
C ALA A 231 16.26 -8.47 -6.91
N THR A 232 14.98 -8.35 -7.23
CA THR A 232 14.40 -8.79 -8.52
C THR A 232 14.24 -7.68 -9.56
N ALA A 233 14.62 -6.43 -9.29
CA ALA A 233 14.55 -5.35 -10.27
C ALA A 233 15.75 -4.39 -10.22
N ARG A 234 15.80 -3.45 -11.17
CA ARG A 234 16.74 -2.31 -11.18
C ARG A 234 15.92 -1.03 -11.34
N GLY A 235 16.35 0.06 -10.70
CA GLY A 235 15.67 1.37 -10.78
C GLY A 235 14.41 1.42 -9.94
N HIS A 236 14.61 1.44 -8.61
CA HIS A 236 13.53 1.35 -7.62
C HIS A 236 13.19 2.71 -7.02
N LEU A 237 11.89 2.92 -6.83
CA LEU A 237 11.37 3.92 -5.90
C LEU A 237 10.56 3.19 -4.83
N ALA A 238 10.88 3.41 -3.56
CA ALA A 238 10.00 3.05 -2.46
C ALA A 238 9.10 4.25 -2.16
N ALA A 239 7.79 4.05 -2.31
CA ALA A 239 6.80 5.08 -1.98
C ALA A 239 6.05 4.66 -0.71
N PRO A 240 6.57 4.96 0.48
CA PRO A 240 5.84 4.72 1.72
C PRO A 240 4.60 5.62 1.75
N CYS A 241 3.48 5.08 2.24
CA CYS A 241 2.33 5.92 2.53
C CYS A 241 2.65 6.66 3.83
N PRO A 242 2.65 8.02 3.86
CA PRO A 242 2.91 8.74 5.08
C PRO A 242 1.82 8.39 6.11
N ALA A 243 2.27 7.77 7.21
CA ALA A 243 1.54 7.42 8.43
C ALA A 243 0.05 7.08 8.27
N TRP A 244 -0.25 5.83 7.93
CA TRP A 244 -1.31 5.14 8.67
C TRP A 244 -0.85 5.08 10.14
N PRO A 245 -1.68 5.40 11.15
CA PRO A 245 -1.26 5.27 12.55
C PRO A 245 -1.08 3.78 12.85
N SER A 246 0.10 3.26 12.54
CA SER A 246 0.54 1.91 12.90
C SER A 246 1.17 1.88 14.29
N SER A 247 1.31 3.04 14.93
CA SER A 247 1.61 3.16 16.35
C SER A 247 0.32 3.53 17.11
N PRO A 248 -0.12 2.73 18.11
CA PRO A 248 -1.05 3.26 19.10
C PRO A 248 -0.43 4.52 19.74
N PRO A 249 -1.23 5.54 20.09
CA PRO A 249 -0.74 6.69 20.83
C PRO A 249 -0.28 6.21 22.20
N GLY A 250 1.03 5.98 22.35
CA GLY A 250 1.62 5.53 23.62
C GLY A 250 2.67 4.45 23.48
N THR A 251 3.82 4.76 22.88
CA THR A 251 5.09 4.19 23.34
C THR A 251 6.23 5.16 23.07
N ARG A 252 6.47 5.98 24.11
CA ARG A 252 7.58 6.91 24.40
C ARG A 252 7.69 8.18 23.58
#